data_AF-A0A2X2JXI8-F1
#
_entry.id   AF-A0A2X2JXI8-F1
#
_cell.length_a   1.000
_cell.length_b   1.000
_cell.length_c   1.000
_cell.angle_alpha   90.00
_cell.angle_beta   90.00
_cell.angle_gamma   90.00
#
_symmetry.space_group_name_H-M   'P 1'
#
loop_
_entity.id
_entity.type
_entity.pdbx_description
1 polymer ?
#
loop_
_entity_poly.entity_id
_entity_poly.type
_entity_poly.pdbx_seq_one_letter_code
_entity_poly.pdbx_strand_id
1 'polypeptide(L)' 'MIDFAKSFNMPIKAIGRNDSKDFFLHHGFTDVEAKNIEGHDVLLWKP' A
#
# COMPACT_ATOMS: atom_id res chain seq x y z
N MET A 1 -3.72 12.58 1.41
CA MET A 1 -4.82 11.68 1.02
C MET A 1 -4.73 10.32 1.73
N ILE A 2 -3.53 9.75 1.92
CA ILE A 2 -3.34 8.53 2.74
C ILE A 2 -3.86 8.70 4.16
N ASP A 3 -3.56 9.80 4.84
CA ASP A 3 -4.00 9.99 6.24
C ASP A 3 -5.53 10.09 6.36
N PHE A 4 -6.20 10.61 5.32
CA PHE A 4 -7.65 10.58 5.23
C PHE A 4 -8.19 9.17 5.04
N ALA A 5 -7.54 8.32 4.24
CA ALA A 5 -7.94 6.92 4.13
C ALA A 5 -7.70 6.15 5.43
N LYS A 6 -6.61 6.44 6.15
CA LYS A 6 -6.29 5.83 7.44
C LYS A 6 -7.27 6.20 8.56
N SER A 7 -7.88 7.39 8.50
CA SER A 7 -8.84 7.82 9.53
C SER A 7 -10.10 6.97 9.59
N PHE A 8 -10.41 6.20 8.53
CA PHE A 8 -11.50 5.22 8.54
C PHE A 8 -11.18 3.95 9.34
N ASN A 9 -9.93 3.79 9.81
CA ASN A 9 -9.49 2.68 10.64
C ASN A 9 -9.80 1.29 10.05
N MET A 10 -9.69 1.17 8.72
CA MET A 10 -9.91 -0.06 7.97
C MET A 10 -8.63 -0.46 7.23
N PRO A 11 -8.39 -1.76 6.99
CA PRO A 11 -7.27 -2.21 6.18
C PRO A 11 -7.30 -1.59 4.77
N ILE A 12 -6.15 -1.11 4.30
CA ILE A 12 -6.01 -0.51 2.97
C ILE A 12 -5.08 -1.39 2.13
N LYS A 13 -5.51 -1.71 0.91
CA LYS A 13 -4.69 -2.36 -0.11
C LYS A 13 -4.23 -1.33 -1.14
N ALA A 14 -2.93 -1.17 -1.29
CA ALA A 14 -2.30 -0.32 -2.28
C ALA A 14 -1.53 -1.17 -3.32
N ILE A 15 -1.41 -0.65 -4.54
CA ILE A 15 -0.65 -1.27 -5.63
C ILE A 15 0.50 -0.32 -5.99
N GLY A 16 1.74 -0.75 -5.76
CA GLY A 16 2.95 0.02 -6.00
C GLY A 16 3.29 0.08 -7.49
N ARG A 17 2.63 0.98 -8.23
CA ARG A 17 2.92 1.27 -9.65
C ARG A 17 3.93 2.42 -9.77
N ASN A 18 4.68 2.53 -10.87
CA ASN A 18 5.62 3.62 -11.15
C ASN A 18 6.54 3.97 -9.95
N ASP A 19 7.19 2.97 -9.37
CA ASP A 19 8.11 3.13 -8.24
C ASP A 19 7.49 3.77 -6.98
N SER A 20 6.16 3.78 -6.85
CA SER A 20 5.46 4.31 -5.65
C SER A 20 5.57 3.39 -4.43
N LYS A 21 6.25 2.26 -4.53
CA LYS A 21 6.43 1.30 -3.43
C LYS A 21 7.03 1.97 -2.20
N ASP A 22 8.17 2.66 -2.37
CA ASP A 22 8.86 3.32 -1.26
C ASP A 22 8.01 4.41 -0.60
N PHE A 23 7.19 5.11 -1.38
CA PHE A 23 6.23 6.07 -0.83
C PHE A 23 5.24 5.39 0.12
N PHE A 24 4.65 4.26 -0.27
CA PHE A 24 3.73 3.53 0.61
C PHE A 24 4.46 2.94 1.83
N LEU A 25 5.68 2.43 1.67
CA LEU A 25 6.50 1.93 2.79
C LEU A 25 6.81 3.04 3.81
N HIS A 26 7.19 4.24 3.36
CA HIS A 26 7.39 5.40 4.25
C HIS A 26 6.11 5.82 4.97
N HIS A 27 4.95 5.57 4.37
CA HIS A 27 3.65 5.77 5.00
C HIS A 27 3.18 4.57 5.85
N GLY A 28 4.05 3.62 6.18
CA GLY A 28 3.77 2.51 7.09
C GLY A 28 2.95 1.38 6.47
N PHE A 29 2.84 1.32 5.15
CA PHE A 29 2.36 0.11 4.49
C PHE A 29 3.44 -0.97 4.58
N THR A 30 3.00 -2.23 4.55
CA THR A 30 3.86 -3.41 4.51
C THR A 30 3.74 -4.05 3.14
N ASP A 31 4.89 -4.36 2.52
CA ASP A 31 4.92 -5.19 1.31
C ASP A 31 4.57 -6.63 1.70
N VAL A 32 3.63 -7.24 0.99
CA VAL A 32 3.26 -8.65 1.19
C VAL A 32 3.98 -9.59 0.24
N GLU A 33 4.99 -9.10 -0.48
CA GLU A 33 5.80 -9.84 -1.46
C GLU A 33 4.94 -10.52 -2.54
N ALA A 34 3.71 -10.04 -2.71
CA ALA A 34 2.75 -10.52 -3.68
C ALA A 34 2.67 -9.55 -4.84
N LYS A 35 2.55 -10.09 -6.05
CA LYS A 35 2.31 -9.32 -7.27
C LYS A 35 0.85 -9.43 -7.69
N ASN A 36 0.28 -8.33 -8.18
CA ASN A 36 -1.03 -8.37 -8.82
C ASN A 36 -0.95 -9.05 -10.19
N ILE A 37 -2.09 -9.24 -10.88
CA ILE A 37 -2.14 -9.87 -12.22
C ILE A 37 -1.32 -9.12 -13.29
N GLU A 38 -0.92 -7.89 -13.01
CA GLU A 38 -0.11 -7.03 -13.90
C GLU A 38 1.38 -7.03 -13.49
N GLY A 39 1.78 -7.76 -12.44
CA GLY A 39 3.17 -7.83 -11.97
C GLY A 39 3.59 -6.75 -10.96
N HIS A 40 2.67 -5.89 -10.53
CA HIS A 40 2.95 -4.81 -9.57
C HIS A 40 2.91 -5.28 -8.13
N ASP A 41 3.76 -4.69 -7.28
CA ASP A 41 3.84 -5.04 -5.86
C ASP A 41 2.56 -4.63 -5.13
N VAL A 42 2.10 -5.52 -4.25
CA VAL A 42 0.92 -5.30 -3.41
C VAL A 42 1.40 -4.90 -2.02
N LEU A 43 0.89 -3.77 -1.54
CA LEU A 43 1.16 -3.28 -0.19
C LEU A 43 -0.12 -3.25 0.62
N LEU A 44 -0.03 -3.60 1.90
CA LEU A 44 -1.13 -3.53 2.84
C LEU A 44 -0.80 -2.58 3.98
N TRP A 45 -1.73 -1.70 4.32
CA TRP A 45 -1.72 -0.98 5.58
C TRP A 45 -2.81 -1.55 6.47
N LYS A 46 -2.48 -1.73 7.74
CA LYS A 46 -3.42 -2.13 8.79
C LYS A 46 -3.42 -1.02 9.87
N PRO A 47 -4.59 -0.68 10.43
CA PRO A 47 -4.70 0.28 11.52
C PRO A 47 -3.97 -0.19 12.79
#